data_AF-R5NWR5-F1
#
_entry.id   AF-R5NWR5-F1
#
_cell.length_a   1.000
_cell.length_b   1.000
_cell.length_c   1.000
_cell.angle_alpha   90.00
_cell.angle_beta   90.00
_cell.angle_gamma   90.00
#
_symmetry.space_group_name_H-M   'P 1'
#
loop_
_entity.id
_entity.type
_entity.pdbx_description
1 polymer ?
#
loop_
_entity_poly.entity_id
_entity_poly.type
_entity_poly.pdbx_seq_one_letter_code
_entity_poly.pdbx_strand_id
1 'polypeptide(L)'
;MKLNKIVITGSSSPIGNMNFNAWLASQRALSIKQQLEESKLLPPEHIVVNMINEDWTGLRKLVSDSDLPDKTTILRIINRNYNDAERNRLLQALPQYKYIRLNMYPDLQKVTCIFYYTQRQEETKIVPQ
;
A
#
# COMPACT_ATOMS: atom_id res chain seq x y z
N MET A 1 0.44 8.19 26.12
CA MET A 1 0.07 8.14 24.68
C MET A 1 -1.21 7.31 24.55
N LYS A 2 -2.22 7.75 23.79
CA LYS A 2 -3.48 7.02 23.61
C LYS A 2 -3.64 6.62 22.14
N LEU A 3 -3.86 5.35 21.86
CA LEU A 3 -4.21 4.87 20.52
C LEU A 3 -5.65 5.28 20.19
N ASN A 4 -5.89 5.80 18.98
CA ASN A 4 -7.22 6.30 18.59
C ASN A 4 -7.80 5.60 17.37
N LYS A 5 -6.96 5.24 16.39
CA LYS A 5 -7.41 4.71 15.11
C LYS A 5 -6.35 3.81 14.52
N ILE A 6 -6.78 2.76 13.85
CA ILE A 6 -5.94 1.93 12.98
C ILE A 6 -6.50 2.01 11.57
N VAL A 7 -5.64 2.28 10.59
CA VAL A 7 -5.99 2.19 9.17
C VAL A 7 -5.22 1.04 8.55
N ILE A 8 -5.94 0.06 8.05
CA ILE A 8 -5.43 -1.13 7.38
C ILE A 8 -5.66 -0.93 5.88
N THR A 9 -4.62 -1.02 5.07
CA THR A 9 -4.73 -0.92 3.62
C THR A 9 -4.15 -2.16 2.97
N GLY A 10 -4.99 -2.95 2.32
CA GLY A 10 -4.54 -4.05 1.47
C GLY A 10 -4.25 -3.56 0.06
N SER A 11 -3.15 -4.03 -0.53
CA SER A 11 -2.78 -3.71 -1.90
C SER A 11 -2.41 -4.95 -2.70
N SER A 12 -2.57 -4.86 -4.02
CA SER A 12 -2.14 -5.88 -4.97
C SER A 12 -1.26 -5.30 -6.07
N SER A 13 -0.42 -6.15 -6.66
CA SER A 13 0.31 -5.84 -7.89
C SER A 13 -0.60 -5.97 -9.11
N PRO A 14 -0.30 -5.30 -10.23
CA PRO A 14 -1.12 -5.35 -11.43
C PRO A 14 -0.82 -6.62 -12.26
N ILE A 15 -1.16 -7.79 -11.70
CA ILE A 15 -1.01 -9.10 -12.36
C ILE A 15 -2.36 -9.76 -12.52
N GLY A 16 -2.67 -10.23 -13.73
CA GLY A 16 -3.87 -11.04 -13.94
C GLY A 16 -5.15 -10.20 -13.93
N ASN A 17 -6.21 -10.73 -13.32
CA ASN A 17 -7.53 -10.11 -13.37
C ASN A 17 -7.69 -9.04 -12.29
N MET A 18 -8.11 -7.83 -12.70
CA MET A 18 -8.30 -6.68 -11.80
C MET A 18 -9.30 -6.95 -10.67
N ASN A 19 -10.44 -7.62 -10.95
CA ASN A 19 -11.44 -7.94 -9.93
C ASN A 19 -10.90 -8.95 -8.92
N PHE A 20 -10.09 -9.91 -9.38
CA PHE A 20 -9.41 -10.85 -8.50
C PHE A 20 -8.37 -10.16 -7.60
N ASN A 21 -7.62 -9.21 -8.15
CA ASN A 21 -6.63 -8.42 -7.38
C ASN A 21 -7.29 -7.57 -6.30
N ALA A 22 -8.43 -6.95 -6.62
CA ALA A 22 -9.25 -6.23 -5.65
C ALA A 22 -9.77 -7.18 -4.55
N TRP A 23 -10.38 -8.29 -4.94
CA TRP A 23 -10.86 -9.28 -3.97
C TRP A 23 -9.74 -9.76 -3.03
N LEU A 24 -8.57 -10.10 -3.58
CA LEU A 24 -7.42 -10.58 -2.81
C LEU A 24 -6.87 -9.51 -1.85
N ALA A 25 -6.75 -8.26 -2.30
CA ALA A 25 -6.33 -7.14 -1.45
C ALA A 25 -7.30 -6.93 -0.27
N SER A 26 -8.61 -7.00 -0.55
CA SER A 26 -9.67 -6.91 0.46
C SER A 26 -9.60 -8.05 1.48
N GLN A 27 -9.49 -9.30 1.02
CA GLN A 27 -9.41 -10.47 1.93
C GLN A 27 -8.21 -10.39 2.88
N ARG A 28 -7.05 -9.98 2.37
CA ARG A 28 -5.84 -9.81 3.20
C ARG A 28 -6.04 -8.72 4.26
N ALA A 29 -6.62 -7.57 3.89
CA ALA A 29 -6.87 -6.49 4.84
C ALA A 29 -7.93 -6.88 5.90
N LEU A 30 -8.99 -7.58 5.50
CA LEU A 30 -10.03 -8.07 6.40
C LEU A 30 -9.49 -9.10 7.39
N SER A 31 -8.59 -10.00 6.96
CA SER A 31 -7.94 -10.96 7.86
C SER A 31 -7.16 -10.25 8.97
N ILE A 32 -6.39 -9.20 8.63
CA ILE A 32 -5.69 -8.40 9.64
C ILE A 32 -6.65 -7.63 10.54
N LYS A 33 -7.77 -7.11 9.98
CA LYS A 33 -8.81 -6.45 10.78
C LYS A 33 -9.36 -7.40 11.84
N GLN A 34 -9.71 -8.63 11.47
CA GLN A 34 -10.22 -9.62 12.39
C GLN A 34 -9.24 -9.86 13.56
N GLN A 35 -7.95 -10.03 13.25
CA GLN A 35 -6.92 -10.22 14.29
C GLN A 35 -6.80 -9.01 15.23
N LEU A 36 -6.94 -7.78 14.70
CA LEU A 36 -6.91 -6.57 15.52
C LEU A 36 -8.18 -6.39 16.37
N GLU A 37 -9.34 -6.79 15.87
CA GLU A 37 -10.58 -6.79 16.66
C GLU A 37 -10.49 -7.79 17.82
N GLU A 38 -9.96 -8.98 17.58
CA GLU A 38 -9.72 -10.01 18.60
C GLU A 38 -8.77 -9.53 19.71
N SER A 39 -7.78 -8.69 19.36
CA SER A 39 -6.84 -8.10 20.32
C SER A 39 -7.48 -7.09 21.29
N LYS A 40 -8.69 -6.60 21.00
CA LYS A 40 -9.42 -5.59 21.80
C LYS A 40 -8.65 -4.29 22.09
N LEU A 41 -7.64 -3.96 21.26
CA LEU A 41 -6.85 -2.73 21.38
C LEU A 41 -7.68 -1.47 21.15
N LEU A 42 -8.69 -1.55 20.30
CA LEU A 42 -9.64 -0.48 19.99
C LEU A 42 -11.04 -1.07 19.74
N PRO A 43 -12.09 -0.25 19.91
CA PRO A 43 -13.41 -0.57 19.37
C PRO A 43 -13.36 -0.80 17.83
N PRO A 44 -14.12 -1.77 17.28
CA PRO A 44 -14.15 -2.10 15.85
C PRO A 44 -14.36 -0.92 14.90
N GLU A 45 -15.14 0.08 15.32
CA GLU A 45 -15.44 1.29 14.56
C GLU A 45 -14.22 2.20 14.34
N HIS A 46 -13.17 2.05 15.15
CA HIS A 46 -11.91 2.77 15.00
C HIS A 46 -10.87 2.02 14.14
N ILE A 47 -11.22 0.84 13.63
CA ILE A 47 -10.38 0.03 12.73
C ILE A 47 -10.95 0.13 11.32
N VAL A 48 -10.31 0.96 10.49
CA VAL A 48 -10.74 1.24 9.12
C VAL A 48 -9.97 0.37 8.14
N VAL A 49 -10.68 -0.23 7.18
CA VAL A 49 -10.08 -1.01 6.09
C VAL A 49 -10.23 -0.27 4.77
N ASN A 50 -9.11 -0.13 4.07
CA ASN A 50 -9.00 0.41 2.73
C ASN A 50 -8.39 -0.63 1.79
N MET A 51 -8.53 -0.38 0.50
CA MET A 51 -8.02 -1.25 -0.55
C MET A 51 -7.42 -0.42 -1.69
N ILE A 52 -6.30 -0.92 -2.22
CA ILE A 52 -5.69 -0.47 -3.46
C ILE A 52 -5.70 -1.66 -4.42
N ASN A 53 -6.55 -1.61 -5.45
CA ASN A 53 -6.69 -2.71 -6.42
C ASN A 53 -5.35 -3.05 -7.08
N GLU A 54 -4.68 -2.01 -7.59
CA GLU A 54 -3.38 -2.13 -8.24
C GLU A 54 -2.52 -0.94 -7.77
N ASP A 55 -1.45 -1.22 -7.04
CA ASP A 55 -0.62 -0.17 -6.42
C ASP A 55 0.37 0.45 -7.42
N TRP A 56 -0.17 1.21 -8.36
CA TRP A 56 0.60 1.97 -9.35
C TRP A 56 1.52 3.01 -8.71
N THR A 57 1.10 3.60 -7.60
CA THR A 57 1.90 4.57 -6.84
C THR A 57 3.11 3.89 -6.21
N GLY A 58 2.92 2.72 -5.59
CA GLY A 58 3.99 1.88 -5.07
C GLY A 58 4.93 1.41 -6.17
N LEU A 59 4.40 0.94 -7.31
CA LEU A 59 5.22 0.53 -8.44
C LEU A 59 6.08 1.68 -8.97
N ARG A 60 5.51 2.88 -9.11
CA ARG A 60 6.24 4.09 -9.51
C ARG A 60 7.42 4.35 -8.57
N LYS A 61 7.19 4.22 -7.25
CA LYS A 61 8.24 4.40 -6.24
C LYS A 61 9.34 3.35 -6.37
N LEU A 62 8.99 2.06 -6.43
CA LEU A 62 9.95 0.97 -6.60
C LEU A 62 10.81 1.14 -7.85
N VAL A 63 10.20 1.51 -8.98
CA VAL A 63 10.92 1.76 -10.23
C VAL A 63 11.84 2.99 -10.10
N SER A 64 11.34 4.09 -9.53
CA SER A 64 12.11 5.31 -9.31
C SER A 64 13.37 5.06 -8.48
N ASP A 65 13.22 4.29 -7.40
CA ASP A 65 14.27 4.02 -6.42
C ASP A 65 15.22 2.89 -6.88
N SER A 66 14.91 2.19 -7.98
CA SER A 66 15.72 1.10 -8.52
C SER A 66 16.83 1.55 -9.48
N ASP A 67 17.80 0.66 -9.71
CA ASP A 67 18.85 0.79 -10.73
C ASP A 67 18.47 0.11 -12.06
N LEU A 68 17.16 -0.04 -12.34
CA LEU A 68 16.71 -0.68 -13.57
C LEU A 68 17.20 0.05 -14.84
N PRO A 69 17.78 -0.68 -15.81
CA PRO A 69 18.09 -0.13 -17.11
C PRO A 69 16.82 0.39 -17.80
N ASP A 70 16.90 1.60 -18.34
CA ASP A 70 15.77 2.31 -18.96
C ASP A 70 14.50 2.39 -18.07
N LYS A 71 14.69 2.68 -16.77
CA LYS A 71 13.56 3.00 -15.87
C LYS A 71 12.70 4.18 -16.36
N THR A 72 13.24 5.04 -17.24
CA THR A 72 12.50 6.18 -17.80
C THR A 72 11.32 5.75 -18.66
N THR A 73 11.47 4.71 -19.49
CA THR A 73 10.37 4.15 -20.29
C THR A 73 9.29 3.55 -19.38
N ILE A 74 9.68 2.83 -18.34
CA ILE A 74 8.76 2.23 -17.36
C ILE A 74 7.96 3.33 -16.64
N LEU A 75 8.64 4.34 -16.11
CA LEU A 75 8.00 5.48 -15.44
C LEU A 75 7.05 6.25 -16.36
N ARG A 76 7.39 6.40 -17.65
CA ARG A 76 6.51 7.04 -18.63
C ARG A 76 5.22 6.24 -18.85
N ILE A 77 5.28 4.91 -18.88
CA ILE A 77 4.07 4.07 -18.98
C ILE A 77 3.20 4.23 -17.73
N ILE A 78 3.81 4.20 -16.54
CA ILE A 78 3.09 4.33 -15.26
C ILE A 78 2.42 5.71 -15.15
N ASN A 79 3.11 6.78 -15.51
CA ASN A 79 2.63 8.16 -15.31
C ASN A 79 1.64 8.66 -16.37
N ARG A 80 1.52 7.98 -17.52
CA ARG A 80 0.57 8.38 -18.55
C ARG A 80 -0.88 8.08 -18.13
N ASN A 81 -1.81 8.84 -18.71
CA ASN A 81 -3.25 8.68 -18.50
C ASN A 81 -3.82 7.50 -19.32
N TYR A 82 -3.22 6.33 -19.13
CA TYR A 82 -3.74 5.06 -19.63
C TYR A 82 -4.68 4.45 -18.60
N ASN A 83 -5.63 3.65 -19.05
CA ASN A 83 -6.31 2.76 -18.13
C ASN A 83 -5.36 1.65 -17.66
N ASP A 84 -5.70 0.99 -16.56
CA ASP A 84 -4.81 0.03 -15.91
C ASP A 84 -4.52 -1.20 -16.79
N ALA A 85 -5.48 -1.64 -17.61
CA ALA A 85 -5.28 -2.72 -18.57
C ALA A 85 -4.25 -2.34 -19.65
N GLU A 86 -4.30 -1.11 -20.16
CA GLU A 86 -3.33 -0.58 -21.11
C GLU A 86 -1.94 -0.45 -20.50
N ARG A 87 -1.81 0.07 -19.27
CA ARG A 87 -0.53 0.11 -18.54
C ARG A 87 0.07 -1.29 -18.42
N ASN A 88 -0.73 -2.26 -18.00
CA ASN A 88 -0.30 -3.65 -17.89
C ASN A 88 0.17 -4.23 -19.21
N ARG A 89 -0.59 -4.03 -20.29
CA ARG A 89 -0.21 -4.50 -21.63
C ARG A 89 1.12 -3.89 -22.09
N LEU A 90 1.31 -2.59 -21.87
CA LEU A 90 2.54 -1.89 -22.25
C LEU A 90 3.74 -2.37 -21.42
N LEU A 91 3.56 -2.56 -20.10
CA LEU A 91 4.61 -3.12 -19.25
C LEU A 91 4.97 -4.55 -19.64
N GLN A 92 3.99 -5.39 -19.99
CA GLN A 92 4.21 -6.78 -20.43
C GLN A 92 5.04 -6.88 -21.71
N ALA A 93 4.99 -5.86 -22.57
CA ALA A 93 5.76 -5.80 -23.81
C ALA A 93 7.23 -5.40 -23.60
N LEU A 94 7.61 -4.96 -22.40
CA LEU A 94 8.99 -4.55 -22.10
C LEU A 94 9.89 -5.75 -21.77
N PRO A 95 11.17 -5.74 -22.17
CA PRO A 95 12.12 -6.78 -21.77
C PRO A 95 12.34 -6.84 -20.26
N GLN A 96 12.17 -5.72 -19.55
CA GLN A 96 12.28 -5.62 -18.10
C GLN A 96 11.08 -6.24 -17.35
N TYR A 97 10.00 -6.62 -18.03
CA TYR A 97 8.77 -7.07 -17.37
C TYR A 97 9.00 -8.25 -16.43
N LYS A 98 9.82 -9.23 -16.84
CA LYS A 98 10.15 -10.38 -16.01
C LYS A 98 10.81 -9.95 -14.69
N TYR A 99 11.70 -8.96 -14.73
CA TYR A 99 12.33 -8.42 -13.54
C TYR A 99 11.32 -7.71 -12.64
N ILE A 100 10.49 -6.82 -13.20
CA ILE A 100 9.44 -6.10 -12.45
C ILE A 100 8.53 -7.12 -11.75
N ARG A 101 8.09 -8.15 -12.47
CA ARG A 101 7.19 -9.18 -11.95
C ARG A 101 7.78 -10.00 -10.82
N LEU A 102 9.06 -10.35 -10.91
CA LEU A 102 9.71 -11.21 -9.92
C LEU A 102 10.25 -10.46 -8.71
N ASN A 103 10.68 -9.20 -8.90
CA ASN A 103 11.41 -8.46 -7.86
C ASN A 103 10.67 -7.25 -7.29
N MET A 104 9.65 -6.71 -7.97
CA MET A 104 8.93 -5.51 -7.51
C MET A 104 7.48 -5.79 -7.15
N TYR A 105 6.79 -6.61 -7.94
CA TYR A 105 5.37 -6.94 -7.68
C TYR A 105 5.10 -7.63 -6.33
N PRO A 106 5.99 -8.49 -5.78
CA PRO A 106 5.82 -9.00 -4.42
C PRO A 106 5.69 -7.88 -3.37
N ASP A 107 6.46 -6.80 -3.48
CA ASP A 107 6.45 -5.68 -2.51
C ASP A 107 5.19 -4.81 -2.58
N LEU A 108 4.39 -4.97 -3.64
CA LEU A 108 3.08 -4.33 -3.80
C LEU A 108 1.95 -5.18 -3.20
N GLN A 109 2.17 -6.47 -3.03
CA GLN A 109 1.20 -7.41 -2.47
C GLN A 109 1.29 -7.46 -0.95
N LYS A 110 0.85 -6.40 -0.29
CA LYS A 110 1.02 -6.24 1.16
C LYS A 110 -0.22 -5.68 1.84
N VAL A 111 -0.20 -5.75 3.17
CA VAL A 111 -1.14 -5.05 4.03
C VAL A 111 -0.34 -4.06 4.88
N THR A 112 -0.68 -2.78 4.80
CA THR A 112 -0.07 -1.73 5.60
C THR A 112 -1.01 -1.35 6.74
N CYS A 113 -0.50 -1.29 7.97
CA CYS A 113 -1.24 -0.82 9.13
C CYS A 113 -0.64 0.49 9.63
N ILE A 114 -1.45 1.54 9.70
CA ILE A 114 -1.06 2.85 10.23
C ILE A 114 -1.81 3.07 11.54
N PHE A 115 -1.06 3.27 12.63
CA PHE A 115 -1.58 3.48 13.97
C PHE A 115 -1.52 4.97 14.32
N TYR A 116 -2.67 5.54 14.68
CA TYR A 116 -2.79 6.96 15.03
C TYR A 116 -2.91 7.12 16.54
N TYR A 117 -2.01 7.91 17.13
CA TYR A 117 -1.95 8.16 18.57
C TYR A 117 -2.14 9.65 18.89
N THR A 118 -2.77 9.94 20.03
CA THR A 118 -2.72 11.26 20.67
C THR A 118 -1.68 11.23 21.77
N GLN A 119 -0.74 12.17 21.71
CA GLN A 119 0.19 12.47 22.80
C GLN A 119 -0.37 13.65 23.60
N ARG A 120 -0.45 13.52 24.93
CA ARG A 120 -0.64 14.69 25.80
C ARG A 120 0.72 15.35 25.96
N GLN A 121 0.81 16.64 25.72
CA GLN A 121 1.93 17.45 26.16
C GLN A 121 1.68 17.83 27.62
N GLU A 122 2.60 17.48 28.51
CA GLU A 122 2.61 17.99 29.86
C GLU A 122 3.43 19.27 29.87
N GLU A 123 2.78 20.42 30.09
CA GLU A 123 3.48 21.67 30.34
C GLU A 123 4.13 21.59 31.73
N THR A 124 5.45 21.49 31.77
CA THR A 124 6.21 21.66 33.00
C THR A 124 6.11 23.12 33.40
N LYS A 125 5.21 23.46 34.32
CA LYS A 125 5.20 24.79 34.94
C LYS A 125 6.50 24.96 35.72
N ILE A 126 7.44 25.72 35.16
CA ILE A 126 8.61 26.18 35.91
C ILE A 126 8.07 27.16 36.96
N VAL A 127 8.07 26.74 38.23
CA VAL A 127 7.79 27.63 39.35
C VAL A 127 9.06 28.47 39.59
N PRO A 128 9.03 29.80 39.44
CA PRO A 128 10.18 30.64 39.75
C PRO A 128 10.50 30.56 41.26
N GLN A 129 11.79 30.40 41.59
CA GLN A 129 12.31 30.51 42.96
C GLN A 129 12.45 31.98 43.38
#